data_AF-A0A0C3P076-F1
#
_entry.id   AF-A0A0C3P076-F1
#
_cell.length_a   1.000
_cell.length_b   1.000
_cell.length_c   1.000
_cell.angle_alpha   90.00
_cell.angle_beta   90.00
_cell.angle_gamma   90.00
#
_symmetry.space_group_name_H-M   'P 1'
#
loop_
_entity.id
_entity.type
_entity.pdbx_description
1 polymer ?
#
loop_
_entity_poly.entity_id
_entity_poly.type
_entity_poly.pdbx_seq_one_letter_code
_entity_poly.pdbx_strand_id
1 'polypeptide(L)'
;MDGWSKLQSSFSNMNFAQSANKLAKGFNSGVQLTRERLGQVAPEDITELPQEYKDLEARVDALRQVHIALFKITKAYENETYDYPVQIQESISELSTTIGHGITNFAANNLRGTNLPVPSPVAPPAAQHKTLPHALCRAATTGANALQGAPGGNEHKLRNALGEYAGAWERIADARLQHDESIRAEYLQPWQMTLSTSIGVAMKARQAVRVSRLELDAAKQTLKNAGPAKQEQARLEVENAEDDLVQKTEVAITLMKTVLENPEPLKNLNELAKAQLIYFTTAAEALSSAQGAIEELSVAAEGEYRKSRDH
;
A
#
# COMPACT_ATOMS: atom_id res chain seq x y z
N MET A 1 -30.11 -31.33 -30.14
CA MET A 1 -30.49 -31.79 -28.77
C MET A 1 -29.23 -32.14 -27.96
N ASP A 2 -28.11 -31.46 -28.23
CA ASP A 2 -26.75 -31.96 -27.89
C ASP A 2 -26.04 -31.15 -26.81
N GLY A 3 -26.74 -30.18 -26.21
CA GLY A 3 -26.26 -29.39 -25.07
C GLY A 3 -26.57 -30.03 -23.71
N TRP A 4 -27.67 -30.77 -23.61
CA TRP A 4 -28.10 -31.42 -22.36
C TRP A 4 -27.32 -32.70 -22.04
N SER A 5 -26.88 -33.45 -23.06
CA SER A 5 -26.04 -34.64 -22.88
C SER A 5 -24.62 -34.32 -22.41
N LYS A 6 -24.10 -33.14 -22.75
CA LYS A 6 -22.76 -32.67 -22.32
C LYS A 6 -22.73 -32.14 -20.89
N LEU A 7 -23.83 -31.59 -20.39
CA LEU A 7 -23.95 -31.20 -18.98
C LEU A 7 -24.07 -32.44 -18.07
N GLN A 8 -24.80 -33.47 -18.51
CA GLN A 8 -24.93 -34.72 -17.77
C GLN A 8 -23.61 -35.50 -17.69
N SER A 9 -22.76 -35.44 -18.73
CA SER A 9 -21.45 -36.11 -18.74
C SER A 9 -20.36 -35.39 -17.93
N SER A 10 -20.50 -34.08 -17.69
CA SER A 10 -19.60 -33.34 -16.78
C SER A 10 -19.90 -33.57 -15.30
N PHE A 11 -21.13 -33.97 -14.95
CA PHE A 11 -21.49 -34.33 -13.56
C PHE A 11 -21.19 -35.80 -13.21
N SER A 12 -21.12 -36.70 -14.20
CA SER A 12 -20.86 -38.13 -13.95
C SER A 12 -19.39 -38.49 -13.76
N ASN A 13 -18.46 -37.57 -14.06
CA ASN A 13 -17.01 -37.80 -13.93
C ASN A 13 -16.37 -37.11 -12.71
N MET A 14 -17.17 -36.52 -11.82
CA MET A 14 -16.66 -36.14 -10.50
C MET A 14 -16.57 -37.40 -9.66
N ASN A 15 -15.34 -37.78 -9.32
CA ASN A 15 -14.99 -38.94 -8.52
C ASN A 15 -15.58 -38.77 -7.09
N PHE A 16 -16.86 -39.08 -6.93
CA PHE A 16 -17.66 -38.82 -5.73
C PHE A 16 -17.02 -39.44 -4.48
N ALA A 17 -16.38 -40.60 -4.62
CA ALA A 17 -15.62 -41.26 -3.56
C ALA A 17 -14.41 -40.44 -3.06
N GLN A 18 -13.66 -39.77 -3.94
CA GLN A 18 -12.56 -38.89 -3.54
C GLN A 18 -13.07 -37.58 -2.93
N SER A 19 -14.20 -37.05 -3.42
CA SER A 19 -14.84 -35.86 -2.85
C SER A 19 -15.45 -36.14 -1.47
N ALA A 20 -16.04 -37.32 -1.28
CA ALA A 20 -16.61 -37.77 -0.01
C ALA A 20 -15.53 -38.05 1.03
N ASN A 21 -14.39 -38.63 0.65
CA ASN A 21 -13.25 -38.78 1.57
C ASN A 21 -12.65 -37.43 1.98
N LYS A 22 -12.58 -36.45 1.07
CA LYS A 22 -12.13 -35.09 1.41
C LYS A 22 -13.13 -34.34 2.29
N LEU A 23 -14.43 -34.50 2.04
CA LEU A 23 -15.51 -33.95 2.88
C LEU A 23 -15.55 -34.59 4.27
N ALA A 24 -15.41 -35.91 4.37
CA ALA A 24 -15.39 -36.64 5.63
C ALA A 24 -14.16 -36.29 6.48
N LYS A 25 -12.97 -36.18 5.86
CA LYS A 25 -11.76 -35.68 6.54
C LYS A 25 -11.91 -34.23 7.01
N GLY A 26 -12.53 -33.37 6.20
CA GLY A 26 -12.85 -31.98 6.58
C GLY A 26 -13.86 -31.85 7.73
N PHE A 27 -14.84 -32.76 7.81
CA PHE A 27 -15.83 -32.77 8.88
C PHE A 27 -15.25 -33.29 10.21
N ASN A 28 -14.48 -34.39 10.18
CA ASN A 28 -13.84 -34.93 11.40
C ASN A 28 -12.80 -33.96 11.98
N SER A 29 -12.00 -33.30 11.15
CA SER A 29 -11.05 -32.27 11.60
C SER A 29 -11.76 -31.02 12.17
N GLY A 30 -12.91 -30.62 11.61
CA GLY A 30 -13.75 -29.54 12.13
C GLY A 30 -14.38 -29.85 13.50
N VAL A 31 -14.80 -31.10 13.73
CA VAL A 31 -15.31 -31.58 15.04
C VAL A 31 -14.19 -31.57 16.08
N GLN A 32 -12.97 -31.98 15.73
CA GLN A 32 -11.82 -31.97 16.63
C GLN A 32 -11.40 -30.54 17.00
N LEU A 33 -11.34 -29.61 16.04
CA LEU A 33 -11.06 -28.18 16.29
C LEU A 33 -12.08 -27.55 17.26
N THR A 34 -13.35 -27.97 17.15
CA THR A 34 -14.43 -27.49 18.02
C THR A 34 -14.30 -28.09 19.43
N ARG A 35 -13.94 -29.38 19.55
CA ARG A 35 -13.69 -30.04 20.84
C ARG A 35 -12.47 -29.47 21.58
N GLU A 36 -11.39 -29.14 20.87
CA GLU A 36 -10.21 -28.49 21.44
C GLU A 36 -10.54 -27.08 21.95
N ARG A 37 -11.31 -26.28 21.20
CA ARG A 37 -11.73 -24.94 21.65
C ARG A 37 -12.71 -24.95 22.83
N LEU A 38 -13.46 -26.04 23.00
CA LEU A 38 -14.40 -26.23 24.11
C LEU A 38 -13.79 -26.94 25.32
N GLY A 39 -12.49 -27.26 25.30
CA GLY A 39 -11.78 -27.89 26.42
C GLY A 39 -12.19 -29.34 26.70
N GLN A 40 -12.79 -30.04 25.74
CA GLN A 40 -13.26 -31.43 25.88
C GLN A 40 -12.20 -32.47 25.49
N VAL A 41 -10.97 -32.05 25.13
CA VAL A 41 -9.85 -32.93 24.81
C VAL A 41 -8.78 -32.78 25.89
N ALA A 42 -8.31 -33.89 26.44
CA ALA A 42 -7.25 -33.87 27.44
C ALA A 42 -5.94 -33.34 26.81
N PRO A 43 -5.14 -32.53 27.52
CA PRO A 43 -3.87 -31.99 26.99
C PRO A 43 -2.91 -33.09 26.49
N GLU A 44 -2.95 -34.28 27.09
CA GLU A 44 -2.17 -35.45 26.65
C GLU A 44 -2.58 -36.03 25.28
N ASP A 45 -3.79 -35.77 24.79
CA ASP A 45 -4.27 -36.24 23.48
C ASP A 45 -3.94 -35.23 22.35
N ILE A 46 -3.28 -34.12 22.67
CA ILE A 46 -2.87 -33.07 21.73
C ILE A 46 -1.46 -33.39 21.25
N THR A 47 -1.28 -33.72 19.96
CA THR A 47 0.09 -33.88 19.42
C THR A 47 0.85 -32.56 19.52
N GLU A 48 1.95 -32.57 20.27
CA GLU A 48 2.84 -31.42 20.44
C GLU A 48 3.77 -31.26 19.23
N LEU A 49 3.93 -30.01 18.78
CA LEU A 49 4.90 -29.66 17.75
C LEU A 49 6.28 -29.36 18.39
N PRO A 50 7.40 -29.60 17.66
CA PRO A 50 8.75 -29.30 18.15
C PRO A 50 8.90 -27.85 18.60
N GLN A 51 9.75 -27.61 19.60
CA GLN A 51 9.98 -26.24 20.12
C GLN A 51 10.56 -25.32 19.03
N GLU A 52 11.51 -25.80 18.23
CA GLU A 52 12.08 -25.04 17.12
C GLU A 52 11.00 -24.56 16.14
N TYR A 53 9.98 -25.38 15.87
CA TYR A 53 8.86 -25.01 15.02
C TYR A 53 8.07 -23.85 15.63
N LYS A 54 7.69 -23.95 16.91
CA LYS A 54 6.93 -22.92 17.64
C LYS A 54 7.68 -21.59 17.69
N ASP A 55 9.00 -21.63 17.89
CA ASP A 55 9.84 -20.43 17.91
C ASP A 55 9.90 -19.77 16.53
N LEU A 56 10.00 -20.56 15.46
CA LEU A 56 9.94 -20.05 14.08
C LEU A 56 8.58 -19.43 13.76
N GLU A 57 7.48 -20.05 14.19
CA GLU A 57 6.14 -19.50 14.03
C GLU A 57 6.02 -18.10 14.64
N ALA A 58 6.45 -17.96 15.91
CA ALA A 58 6.39 -16.68 16.62
C ALA A 58 7.21 -15.60 15.91
N ARG A 59 8.40 -15.95 15.40
CA ARG A 59 9.26 -15.02 14.66
C ARG A 59 8.64 -14.61 13.32
N VAL A 60 8.04 -15.54 12.58
CA VAL A 60 7.36 -15.24 11.31
C VAL A 60 6.10 -14.40 11.54
N ASP A 61 5.36 -14.65 12.62
CA ASP A 61 4.19 -13.82 12.98
C ASP A 61 4.61 -12.39 13.33
N ALA A 62 5.69 -12.22 14.10
CA ALA A 62 6.25 -10.90 14.38
C ALA A 62 6.68 -10.18 13.09
N LEU A 63 7.39 -10.89 12.19
CA LEU A 63 7.83 -10.33 10.91
C LEU A 63 6.64 -9.91 10.03
N ARG A 64 5.60 -10.75 9.96
CA ARG A 64 4.36 -10.44 9.24
C ARG A 64 3.67 -9.21 9.83
N GLN A 65 3.62 -9.10 11.15
CA GLN A 65 3.00 -7.97 11.83
C GLN A 65 3.75 -6.66 11.54
N VAL A 66 5.08 -6.68 11.51
CA VAL A 66 5.91 -5.53 11.08
C VAL A 66 5.55 -5.12 9.66
N HIS A 67 5.45 -6.09 8.73
CA HIS A 67 5.09 -5.81 7.34
C HIS A 67 3.73 -5.13 7.23
N ILE A 68 2.71 -5.67 7.91
CA ILE A 68 1.34 -5.13 7.89
C ILE A 68 1.29 -3.74 8.53
N ALA A 69 1.95 -3.56 9.67
CA ALA A 69 1.91 -2.31 10.41
C ALA A 69 2.52 -1.15 9.62
N LEU A 70 3.71 -1.35 9.04
CA LEU A 70 4.36 -0.34 8.22
C LEU A 70 3.57 -0.08 6.93
N PHE A 71 3.19 -1.14 6.20
CA PHE A 71 2.45 -1.03 4.95
C PHE A 71 1.17 -0.22 5.11
N LYS A 72 0.43 -0.42 6.20
CA LYS A 72 -0.81 0.31 6.49
C LYS A 72 -0.62 1.83 6.47
N ILE A 73 0.50 2.32 7.01
CA ILE A 73 0.77 3.76 7.10
C ILE A 73 1.36 4.28 5.79
N THR A 74 2.36 3.58 5.26
CA THR A 74 3.07 4.01 4.05
C THR A 74 2.19 3.92 2.81
N LYS A 75 1.09 3.18 2.83
CA LYS A 75 0.11 3.18 1.73
C LYS A 75 -0.44 4.58 1.41
N ALA A 76 -0.33 5.54 2.33
CA ALA A 76 -0.67 6.94 2.05
C ALA A 76 0.06 7.50 0.81
N TYR A 77 1.31 7.10 0.57
CA TYR A 77 2.13 7.51 -0.58
C TYR A 77 1.58 7.05 -1.95
N GLU A 78 0.58 6.16 -1.98
CA GLU A 78 -0.13 5.81 -3.22
C GLU A 78 -1.09 6.90 -3.69
N ASN A 79 -1.60 7.72 -2.79
CA ASN A 79 -2.58 8.75 -3.09
C ASN A 79 -1.90 10.11 -3.04
N GLU A 80 -1.68 10.77 -4.18
CA GLU A 80 -0.98 12.06 -4.27
C GLU A 80 -1.53 13.13 -3.28
N THR A 81 -2.83 13.11 -3.00
CA THR A 81 -3.53 14.14 -2.22
C THR A 81 -3.43 13.99 -0.70
N TYR A 82 -2.70 12.97 -0.21
CA TYR A 82 -2.65 12.61 1.21
C TYR A 82 -2.16 13.73 2.14
N ASP A 83 -1.35 14.65 1.63
CA ASP A 83 -0.79 15.77 2.40
C ASP A 83 -1.62 17.05 2.32
N TYR A 84 -2.66 17.07 1.49
CA TYR A 84 -3.50 18.23 1.30
C TYR A 84 -4.98 17.83 1.14
N PRO A 85 -5.61 17.31 2.21
CA PRO A 85 -6.96 16.73 2.13
C PRO A 85 -8.10 17.75 1.87
N VAL A 86 -7.83 19.06 1.89
CA VAL A 86 -8.85 20.12 1.71
C VAL A 86 -9.15 20.49 0.24
N GLN A 87 -8.50 19.83 -0.71
CA GLN A 87 -8.63 20.06 -2.17
C GLN A 87 -10.03 19.94 -2.76
N ILE A 88 -10.96 19.30 -2.01
CA ILE A 88 -12.36 19.19 -2.42
C ILE A 88 -12.97 20.60 -2.60
N GLN A 89 -12.47 21.62 -1.91
CA GLN A 89 -12.92 23.01 -2.05
C GLN A 89 -12.20 23.77 -3.19
N GLU A 90 -10.90 23.51 -3.45
CA GLU A 90 -10.15 24.17 -4.53
C GLU A 90 -10.67 23.81 -5.93
N SER A 91 -11.19 22.59 -6.09
CA SER A 91 -11.70 22.08 -7.36
C SER A 91 -12.87 22.90 -7.94
N ILE A 92 -13.59 23.68 -7.10
CA ILE A 92 -14.70 24.55 -7.54
C ILE A 92 -14.18 25.85 -8.16
N SER A 93 -13.04 26.37 -7.66
CA SER A 93 -12.37 27.56 -8.20
C SER A 93 -11.71 27.24 -9.55
N GLU A 94 -11.01 26.11 -9.66
CA GLU A 94 -10.38 25.64 -10.91
C GLU A 94 -11.40 25.29 -12.01
N LEU A 95 -12.63 24.92 -11.64
CA LEU A 95 -13.72 24.71 -12.59
C LEU A 95 -14.09 26.02 -13.31
N SER A 96 -13.99 27.18 -12.64
CA SER A 96 -14.32 28.48 -13.22
C SER A 96 -13.32 28.94 -14.30
N THR A 97 -12.03 28.65 -14.13
CA THR A 97 -10.99 28.91 -15.14
C THR A 97 -11.08 27.91 -16.29
N THR A 98 -11.46 26.66 -16.02
CA THR A 98 -11.66 25.61 -17.05
C THR A 98 -12.90 25.88 -17.93
N ILE A 99 -13.98 26.46 -17.39
CA ILE A 99 -15.17 26.88 -18.18
C ILE A 99 -14.80 27.94 -19.22
N GLY A 100 -13.91 28.88 -18.90
CA GLY A 100 -13.38 29.86 -19.86
C GLY A 100 -12.74 29.20 -21.09
N HIS A 101 -11.93 28.16 -20.87
CA HIS A 101 -11.31 27.37 -21.94
C HIS A 101 -12.34 26.56 -22.76
N GLY A 102 -13.37 26.02 -22.12
CA GLY A 102 -14.47 25.31 -22.79
C GLY A 102 -15.24 26.22 -23.76
N ILE A 103 -15.48 27.47 -23.36
CA ILE A 103 -16.15 28.48 -24.20
C ILE A 103 -15.24 28.93 -25.34
N THR A 104 -13.94 29.15 -25.09
CA THR A 104 -12.97 29.50 -26.15
C THR A 104 -12.82 28.38 -27.18
N ASN A 105 -12.74 27.11 -26.77
CA ASN A 105 -12.63 25.98 -27.70
C ASN A 105 -13.96 25.67 -28.42
N PHE A 106 -15.11 25.89 -27.77
CA PHE A 106 -16.43 25.83 -28.43
C PHE A 106 -16.59 26.94 -29.48
N ALA A 107 -16.18 28.18 -29.16
CA ALA A 107 -16.14 29.28 -30.13
C ALA A 107 -15.15 28.99 -31.27
N ALA A 108 -13.96 28.49 -30.95
CA ALA A 108 -12.95 28.13 -31.94
C ALA A 108 -13.38 27.00 -32.87
N ASN A 109 -14.24 26.07 -32.43
CA ASN A 109 -14.75 24.96 -33.24
C ASN A 109 -16.03 25.32 -34.02
N ASN A 110 -16.96 26.10 -33.45
CA ASN A 110 -18.20 26.50 -34.13
C ASN A 110 -18.04 27.68 -35.08
N LEU A 111 -16.98 28.49 -34.93
CA LEU A 111 -16.65 29.58 -35.85
C LEU A 111 -15.74 29.13 -37.01
N ARG A 112 -15.32 27.84 -37.05
CA ARG A 112 -14.56 27.28 -38.19
C ARG A 112 -15.40 27.37 -39.46
N GLY A 113 -14.91 28.13 -40.44
CA GLY A 113 -15.61 28.33 -41.73
C GLY A 113 -16.53 29.55 -41.79
N THR A 114 -16.54 30.40 -40.75
CA THR A 114 -17.20 31.72 -40.78
C THR A 114 -16.15 32.83 -41.00
N ASN A 115 -16.52 33.95 -41.63
CA ASN A 115 -15.62 35.13 -41.82
C ASN A 115 -15.37 35.92 -40.50
N LEU A 116 -15.65 35.31 -39.35
CA LEU A 116 -15.44 35.93 -38.04
C LEU A 116 -14.08 35.50 -37.47
N PRO A 117 -13.41 36.35 -36.66
CA PRO A 117 -12.15 35.99 -36.03
C PRO A 117 -12.30 34.73 -35.17
N VAL A 118 -11.56 33.66 -35.51
CA VAL A 118 -11.56 32.41 -34.75
C VAL A 118 -10.46 32.49 -33.69
N PRO A 119 -10.77 32.37 -32.39
CA PRO A 119 -9.74 32.31 -31.36
C PRO A 119 -8.93 31.01 -31.50
N SER A 120 -7.61 31.08 -31.31
CA SER A 120 -6.72 29.92 -31.40
C SER A 120 -7.07 28.86 -30.34
N PRO A 121 -7.10 27.55 -30.70
CA PRO A 121 -7.31 26.49 -29.71
C PRO A 121 -6.18 26.50 -28.69
N VAL A 122 -6.53 26.62 -27.40
CA VAL A 122 -5.56 26.52 -26.30
C VAL A 122 -5.43 25.04 -25.93
N ALA A 123 -4.19 24.56 -25.80
CA ALA A 123 -3.91 23.19 -25.36
C ALA A 123 -4.60 22.91 -24.02
N PRO A 124 -5.05 21.67 -23.74
CA PRO A 124 -5.60 21.32 -22.44
C PRO A 124 -4.59 21.71 -21.36
N PRO A 125 -4.99 22.43 -20.31
CA PRO A 125 -4.08 22.70 -19.19
C PRO A 125 -3.58 21.35 -18.66
N ALA A 126 -2.28 21.26 -18.43
CA ALA A 126 -1.68 20.07 -17.85
C ALA A 126 -2.45 19.70 -16.57
N ALA A 127 -2.72 18.39 -16.38
CA ALA A 127 -3.39 17.91 -15.18
C ALA A 127 -2.63 18.43 -13.95
N GLN A 128 -3.28 19.26 -13.15
CA GLN A 128 -2.60 19.90 -12.04
C GLN A 128 -2.44 18.91 -10.91
N HIS A 129 -1.20 18.79 -10.46
CA HIS A 129 -0.90 18.06 -9.24
C HIS A 129 -1.53 18.76 -8.04
N LYS A 130 -2.07 17.93 -7.16
CA LYS A 130 -2.77 18.39 -5.98
C LYS A 130 -2.04 17.83 -4.76
N THR A 131 -0.84 18.35 -4.55
CA THR A 131 -0.11 18.17 -3.29
C THR A 131 -0.07 19.50 -2.55
N LEU A 132 0.21 19.48 -1.25
CA LEU A 132 0.39 20.71 -0.48
C LEU A 132 1.46 21.64 -1.08
N PRO A 133 2.66 21.16 -1.49
CA PRO A 133 3.65 21.98 -2.19
C PRO A 133 3.12 22.72 -3.42
N HIS A 134 2.34 22.02 -4.28
CA HIS A 134 1.76 22.65 -5.46
C HIS A 134 0.74 23.72 -5.08
N ALA A 135 -0.11 23.47 -4.08
CA ALA A 135 -1.10 24.44 -3.60
C ALA A 135 -0.43 25.72 -3.05
N LEU A 136 0.63 25.57 -2.25
CA LEU A 136 1.41 26.70 -1.72
C LEU A 136 2.07 27.52 -2.84
N CYS A 137 2.68 26.85 -3.83
CA CYS A 137 3.26 27.50 -5.00
C CYS A 137 2.19 28.29 -5.79
N ARG A 138 1.02 27.69 -6.07
CA ARG A 138 -0.09 28.36 -6.76
C ARG A 138 -0.59 29.58 -6.00
N ALA A 139 -0.80 29.46 -4.68
CA ALA A 139 -1.28 30.55 -3.84
C ALA A 139 -0.30 31.73 -3.83
N ALA A 140 0.99 31.45 -3.65
CA ALA A 140 2.04 32.46 -3.64
C ALA A 140 2.19 33.16 -5.01
N THR A 141 2.18 32.39 -6.10
CA THR A 141 2.22 32.91 -7.47
C THR A 141 1.02 33.81 -7.77
N THR A 142 -0.18 33.36 -7.36
CA THR A 142 -1.41 34.15 -7.53
C THR A 142 -1.35 35.47 -6.75
N GLY A 143 -0.85 35.42 -5.51
CA GLY A 143 -0.64 36.62 -4.69
C GLY A 143 0.37 37.58 -5.30
N ALA A 144 1.49 37.07 -5.83
CA ALA A 144 2.50 37.89 -6.51
C ALA A 144 1.93 38.56 -7.77
N ASN A 145 1.16 37.83 -8.59
CA ASN A 145 0.51 38.38 -9.78
C ASN A 145 -0.54 39.45 -9.42
N ALA A 146 -1.31 39.24 -8.35
CA ALA A 146 -2.28 40.22 -7.87
C ALA A 146 -1.60 41.53 -7.43
N LEU A 147 -0.47 41.44 -6.72
CA LEU A 147 0.33 42.61 -6.33
C LEU A 147 0.97 43.28 -7.54
N GLN A 148 1.43 42.53 -8.54
CA GLN A 148 1.99 43.08 -9.77
C GLN A 148 0.97 43.90 -10.56
N GLY A 149 -0.30 43.47 -10.57
CA GLY A 149 -1.40 44.19 -11.23
C GLY A 149 -1.87 45.45 -10.50
N ALA A 150 -1.45 45.67 -9.25
CA ALA A 150 -1.80 46.84 -8.47
C ALA A 150 -0.93 48.06 -8.81
N PRO A 151 -1.41 49.30 -8.63
CA PRO A 151 -0.58 50.50 -8.77
C PRO A 151 0.66 50.44 -7.87
N GLY A 152 1.84 50.68 -8.43
CA GLY A 152 3.12 50.54 -7.71
C GLY A 152 3.62 49.09 -7.53
N GLY A 153 2.97 48.11 -8.17
CA GLY A 153 3.24 46.68 -7.99
C GLY A 153 4.65 46.19 -8.32
N ASN A 154 5.45 46.96 -9.07
CA ASN A 154 6.85 46.62 -9.36
C ASN A 154 7.81 46.92 -8.20
N GLU A 155 7.44 47.81 -7.28
CA GLU A 155 8.27 48.22 -6.13
C GLU A 155 7.91 47.46 -4.85
N HIS A 156 6.83 46.67 -4.90
CA HIS A 156 6.25 46.03 -3.74
C HIS A 156 7.09 44.83 -3.29
N LYS A 157 7.91 44.98 -2.25
CA LYS A 157 8.84 43.93 -1.76
C LYS A 157 8.17 42.60 -1.41
N LEU A 158 6.93 42.62 -0.93
CA LEU A 158 6.17 41.38 -0.67
C LEU A 158 5.92 40.58 -1.96
N ARG A 159 5.75 41.24 -3.12
CA ARG A 159 5.63 40.53 -4.40
C ARG A 159 6.89 39.73 -4.67
N ASN A 160 8.06 40.36 -4.51
CA ASN A 160 9.34 39.70 -4.74
C ASN A 160 9.54 38.54 -3.75
N ALA A 161 9.20 38.74 -2.48
CA ALA A 161 9.24 37.70 -1.46
C ALA A 161 8.31 36.51 -1.78
N LEU A 162 7.10 36.78 -2.29
CA LEU A 162 6.18 35.74 -2.75
C LEU A 162 6.71 34.99 -3.98
N GLY A 163 7.46 35.66 -4.86
CA GLY A 163 8.16 35.03 -5.98
C GLY A 163 9.24 34.05 -5.53
N GLU A 164 10.11 34.48 -4.61
CA GLU A 164 11.15 33.62 -4.01
C GLU A 164 10.54 32.41 -3.29
N TYR A 165 9.47 32.65 -2.52
CA TYR A 165 8.73 31.60 -1.83
C TYR A 165 8.08 30.61 -2.82
N ALA A 166 7.43 31.11 -3.87
CA ALA A 166 6.81 30.27 -4.89
C ALA A 166 7.86 29.39 -5.61
N GLY A 167 9.00 29.95 -5.99
CA GLY A 167 10.08 29.21 -6.64
C GLY A 167 10.69 28.12 -5.76
N ALA A 168 10.83 28.35 -4.46
CA ALA A 168 11.24 27.29 -3.53
C ALA A 168 10.20 26.17 -3.46
N TRP A 169 8.91 26.50 -3.36
CA TRP A 169 7.84 25.50 -3.31
C TRP A 169 7.61 24.76 -4.63
N GLU A 170 7.92 25.36 -5.78
CA GLU A 170 7.97 24.66 -7.07
C GLU A 170 9.00 23.53 -7.06
N ARG A 171 10.24 23.80 -6.62
CA ARG A 171 11.26 22.74 -6.43
C ARG A 171 10.83 21.66 -5.46
N ILE A 172 10.20 22.05 -4.34
CA ILE A 172 9.70 21.09 -3.35
C ILE A 172 8.56 20.25 -3.92
N ALA A 173 7.73 20.83 -4.79
CA ALA A 173 6.64 20.15 -5.44
C ALA A 173 7.14 19.07 -6.40
N ASP A 174 8.14 19.37 -7.23
CA ASP A 174 8.80 18.39 -8.09
C ASP A 174 9.45 17.26 -7.28
N ALA A 175 10.21 17.64 -6.24
CA ALA A 175 10.83 16.68 -5.34
C ALA A 175 9.80 15.78 -4.64
N ARG A 176 8.60 16.31 -4.37
CA ARG A 176 7.51 15.54 -3.76
C ARG A 176 6.98 14.46 -4.70
N LEU A 177 6.79 14.77 -5.98
CA LEU A 177 6.36 13.77 -6.96
C LEU A 177 7.39 12.63 -7.07
N GLN A 178 8.68 12.97 -7.11
CA GLN A 178 9.77 11.98 -7.15
C GLN A 178 9.85 11.15 -5.85
N HIS A 179 9.63 11.76 -4.70
CA HIS A 179 9.58 11.10 -3.41
C HIS A 179 8.46 10.05 -3.36
N ASP A 180 7.24 10.44 -3.71
CA ASP A 180 6.08 9.57 -3.69
C ASP A 180 6.23 8.43 -4.72
N GLU A 181 6.78 8.72 -5.91
CA GLU A 181 7.09 7.70 -6.93
C GLU A 181 8.14 6.69 -6.46
N SER A 182 9.25 7.18 -5.90
CA SER A 182 10.34 6.33 -5.40
C SER A 182 9.87 5.42 -4.27
N ILE A 183 9.07 5.94 -3.32
CA ILE A 183 8.47 5.12 -2.26
C ILE A 183 7.53 4.07 -2.85
N ARG A 184 6.74 4.42 -3.86
CA ARG A 184 5.81 3.47 -4.48
C ARG A 184 6.54 2.32 -5.17
N ALA A 185 7.52 2.65 -5.99
CA ALA A 185 8.25 1.69 -6.81
C ALA A 185 9.25 0.85 -5.99
N GLU A 186 10.06 1.49 -5.14
CA GLU A 186 11.21 0.84 -4.49
C GLU A 186 10.90 0.31 -3.08
N TYR A 187 9.83 0.79 -2.44
CA TYR A 187 9.41 0.32 -1.12
C TYR A 187 8.05 -0.41 -1.15
N LEU A 188 6.96 0.27 -1.50
CA LEU A 188 5.60 -0.28 -1.34
C LEU A 188 5.37 -1.55 -2.15
N GLN A 189 5.73 -1.53 -3.44
CA GLN A 189 5.55 -2.67 -4.33
C GLN A 189 6.36 -3.91 -3.87
N PRO A 190 7.68 -3.83 -3.64
CA PRO A 190 8.46 -4.95 -3.11
C PRO A 190 7.98 -5.41 -1.73
N TRP A 191 7.65 -4.48 -0.82
CA TRP A 191 7.18 -4.81 0.53
C TRP A 191 5.86 -5.59 0.52
N GLN A 192 4.93 -5.20 -0.34
CA GLN A 192 3.68 -5.92 -0.56
C GLN A 192 3.92 -7.29 -1.24
N MET A 193 4.88 -7.37 -2.16
CA MET A 193 5.27 -8.61 -2.80
C MET A 193 5.80 -9.60 -1.76
N THR A 194 6.75 -9.21 -0.90
CA THR A 194 7.27 -10.08 0.18
C THR A 194 6.14 -10.57 1.10
N LEU A 195 5.19 -9.69 1.45
CA LEU A 195 4.05 -10.04 2.30
C LEU A 195 3.10 -11.06 1.66
N SER A 196 2.79 -10.90 0.37
CA SER A 196 1.82 -11.73 -0.35
C SER A 196 2.41 -13.06 -0.85
N THR A 197 3.71 -13.08 -1.14
CA THR A 197 4.42 -14.25 -1.69
C THR A 197 5.15 -15.02 -0.60
N SER A 198 6.35 -14.59 -0.21
CA SER A 198 7.24 -15.29 0.74
C SER A 198 6.55 -15.55 2.08
N ILE A 199 6.03 -14.50 2.72
CA ILE A 199 5.30 -14.65 3.99
C ILE A 199 3.99 -15.43 3.77
N GLY A 200 3.27 -15.15 2.68
CA GLY A 200 2.03 -15.84 2.33
C GLY A 200 2.18 -17.35 2.20
N VAL A 201 3.26 -17.83 1.58
CA VAL A 201 3.57 -19.25 1.40
C VAL A 201 3.93 -19.90 2.74
N ALA A 202 4.74 -19.25 3.58
CA ALA A 202 5.04 -19.76 4.93
C ALA A 202 3.79 -19.90 5.79
N MET A 203 2.86 -18.91 5.74
CA MET A 203 1.59 -18.99 6.47
C MET A 203 0.70 -20.14 5.98
N LYS A 204 0.67 -20.41 4.66
CA LYS A 204 -0.05 -21.56 4.10
C LYS A 204 0.54 -22.88 4.56
N ALA A 205 1.87 -23.00 4.60
CA ALA A 205 2.55 -24.19 5.09
C ALA A 205 2.26 -24.44 6.57
N ARG A 206 2.27 -23.40 7.41
CA ARG A 206 1.86 -23.50 8.82
C ARG A 206 0.42 -23.95 8.99
N GLN A 207 -0.49 -23.42 8.18
CA GLN A 207 -1.88 -23.90 8.18
C GLN A 207 -1.97 -25.38 7.79
N ALA A 208 -1.14 -25.85 6.85
CA ALA A 208 -1.10 -27.26 6.48
C ALA A 208 -0.60 -28.15 7.64
N VAL A 209 0.42 -27.73 8.38
CA VAL A 209 0.90 -28.43 9.60
C VAL A 209 -0.19 -28.50 10.66
N ARG A 210 -0.90 -27.39 10.89
CA ARG A 210 -2.02 -27.37 11.83
C ARG A 210 -3.11 -28.37 11.43
N VAL A 211 -3.42 -28.46 10.14
CA VAL A 211 -4.42 -29.41 9.63
C VAL A 211 -3.93 -30.86 9.78
N SER A 212 -2.69 -31.18 9.40
CA SER A 212 -2.16 -32.54 9.53
C SER A 212 -2.04 -32.99 10.99
N ARG A 213 -1.71 -32.07 11.91
CA ARG A 213 -1.73 -32.37 13.36
C ARG A 213 -3.14 -32.77 13.82
N LEU A 214 -4.17 -32.03 13.42
CA LEU A 214 -5.55 -32.37 13.75
C LEU A 214 -6.00 -33.70 13.11
N GLU A 215 -5.53 -34.00 11.90
CA GLU A 215 -5.79 -35.27 11.22
C GLU A 215 -5.13 -36.45 11.96
N LEU A 216 -3.89 -36.27 12.42
CA LEU A 216 -3.19 -37.27 13.24
C LEU A 216 -3.92 -37.52 14.57
N ASP A 217 -4.34 -36.47 15.27
CA ASP A 217 -5.07 -36.62 16.52
C ASP A 217 -6.41 -37.34 16.32
N ALA A 218 -7.12 -37.04 15.22
CA ALA A 218 -8.33 -37.75 14.84
C ALA A 218 -8.07 -39.23 14.49
N ALA A 219 -6.97 -39.52 13.79
CA ALA A 219 -6.57 -40.90 13.47
C ALA A 219 -6.21 -41.70 14.74
N LYS A 220 -5.45 -41.10 15.68
CA LYS A 220 -5.13 -41.68 16.99
C LYS A 220 -6.39 -42.00 17.80
N GLN A 221 -7.36 -41.09 17.82
CA GLN A 221 -8.66 -41.33 18.47
C GLN A 221 -9.46 -42.45 17.79
N THR A 222 -9.40 -42.53 16.46
CA THR A 222 -10.07 -43.60 15.70
C THR A 222 -9.45 -44.96 16.02
N LEU A 223 -8.12 -45.04 16.07
CA LEU A 223 -7.39 -46.26 16.46
C LEU A 223 -7.72 -46.70 17.89
N LYS A 224 -7.81 -45.76 18.85
CA LYS A 224 -8.19 -46.05 20.24
C LYS A 224 -9.58 -46.69 20.38
N ASN A 225 -10.50 -46.35 19.47
CA ASN A 225 -11.88 -46.83 19.48
C ASN A 225 -12.15 -47.96 18.47
N ALA A 226 -11.14 -48.40 17.70
CA ALA A 226 -11.30 -49.41 16.66
C ALA A 226 -11.43 -50.82 17.26
N GLY A 227 -12.43 -51.58 16.79
CA GLY A 227 -12.57 -53.01 17.11
C GLY A 227 -11.55 -53.88 16.37
N PRO A 228 -11.38 -55.16 16.75
CA PRO A 228 -10.33 -56.05 16.24
C PRO A 228 -10.30 -56.18 14.70
N ALA A 229 -11.47 -56.17 14.05
CA ALA A 229 -11.58 -56.31 12.61
C ALA A 229 -11.10 -55.08 11.80
N LYS A 230 -11.01 -53.90 12.42
CA LYS A 230 -10.58 -52.64 11.77
C LYS A 230 -9.26 -52.11 12.35
N GLN A 231 -8.64 -52.84 13.27
CA GLN A 231 -7.49 -52.38 14.02
C GLN A 231 -6.27 -52.15 13.11
N GLU A 232 -6.02 -53.05 12.16
CA GLU A 232 -4.90 -52.91 11.22
C GLU A 232 -5.07 -51.71 10.29
N GLN A 233 -6.28 -51.51 9.76
CA GLN A 233 -6.60 -50.34 8.93
C GLN A 233 -6.40 -49.03 9.70
N ALA A 234 -6.86 -48.97 10.95
CA ALA A 234 -6.69 -47.78 11.78
C ALA A 234 -5.22 -47.52 12.16
N ARG A 235 -4.37 -48.55 12.25
CA ARG A 235 -2.92 -48.39 12.45
C ARG A 235 -2.26 -47.75 11.23
N LEU A 236 -2.55 -48.27 10.04
CA LEU A 236 -2.05 -47.70 8.78
C LEU A 236 -2.49 -46.24 8.61
N GLU A 237 -3.72 -45.88 9.01
CA GLU A 237 -4.20 -44.50 8.96
C GLU A 237 -3.43 -43.56 9.90
N VAL A 238 -3.03 -44.03 11.08
CA VAL A 238 -2.16 -43.27 11.99
C VAL A 238 -0.77 -43.10 11.39
N GLU A 239 -0.13 -44.17 10.92
CA GLU A 239 1.20 -44.12 10.30
C GLU A 239 1.25 -43.13 9.13
N ASN A 240 0.27 -43.19 8.22
CA ASN A 240 0.17 -42.25 7.10
C ASN A 240 -0.01 -40.79 7.56
N ALA A 241 -0.73 -40.55 8.66
CA ALA A 241 -0.93 -39.21 9.20
C ALA A 241 0.32 -38.69 9.96
N GLU A 242 1.10 -39.58 10.57
CA GLU A 242 2.39 -39.25 11.19
C GLU A 242 3.40 -38.82 10.13
N ASP A 243 3.55 -39.60 9.06
CA ASP A 243 4.44 -39.27 7.94
C ASP A 243 4.08 -37.93 7.28
N ASP A 244 2.79 -37.69 7.03
CA ASP A 244 2.31 -36.44 6.46
C ASP A 244 2.54 -35.23 7.39
N LEU A 245 2.39 -35.42 8.71
CA LEU A 245 2.71 -34.38 9.69
C LEU A 245 4.21 -34.07 9.69
N VAL A 246 5.08 -35.08 9.69
CA VAL A 246 6.54 -34.89 9.64
C VAL A 246 6.92 -34.12 8.38
N GLN A 247 6.47 -34.58 7.21
CA GLN A 247 6.78 -33.94 5.93
C GLN A 247 6.30 -32.48 5.88
N LYS A 248 5.06 -32.19 6.29
CA LYS A 248 4.54 -30.82 6.30
C LYS A 248 5.29 -29.93 7.29
N THR A 249 5.72 -30.48 8.42
CA THR A 249 6.50 -29.75 9.43
C THR A 249 7.87 -29.37 8.88
N GLU A 250 8.58 -30.29 8.23
CA GLU A 250 9.89 -30.01 7.60
C GLU A 250 9.80 -28.94 6.50
N VAL A 251 8.77 -29.03 5.64
CA VAL A 251 8.51 -28.03 4.60
C VAL A 251 8.22 -26.66 5.22
N ALA A 252 7.38 -26.61 6.25
CA ALA A 252 7.05 -25.36 6.93
C ALA A 252 8.27 -24.76 7.63
N ILE A 253 9.11 -25.55 8.30
CA ILE A 253 10.37 -25.08 8.91
C ILE A 253 11.26 -24.44 7.85
N THR A 254 11.46 -25.12 6.71
CA THR A 254 12.30 -24.61 5.61
C THR A 254 11.79 -23.26 5.12
N LEU A 255 10.49 -23.15 4.83
CA LEU A 255 9.88 -21.92 4.34
C LEU A 255 9.94 -20.78 5.37
N MET A 256 9.72 -21.08 6.66
CA MET A 256 9.83 -20.08 7.72
C MET A 256 11.26 -19.55 7.87
N LYS A 257 12.27 -20.43 7.80
CA LYS A 257 13.69 -20.03 7.80
C LYS A 257 14.02 -19.15 6.60
N THR A 258 13.63 -19.55 5.39
CA THR A 258 13.82 -18.75 4.16
C THR A 258 13.20 -17.35 4.27
N VAL A 259 12.00 -17.25 4.86
CA VAL A 259 11.33 -15.95 5.08
C VAL A 259 12.11 -15.07 6.06
N LEU A 260 12.63 -15.64 7.15
CA LEU A 260 13.38 -14.92 8.17
C LEU A 260 14.79 -14.50 7.71
N GLU A 261 15.35 -15.22 6.75
CA GLU A 261 16.68 -14.97 6.17
C GLU A 261 16.62 -14.09 4.92
N ASN A 262 15.42 -13.73 4.43
CA ASN A 262 15.26 -12.88 3.25
C ASN A 262 15.81 -11.45 3.54
N PRO A 263 16.85 -10.97 2.82
CA PRO A 263 17.40 -9.64 3.02
C PRO A 263 16.54 -8.51 2.43
N GLU A 264 15.55 -8.84 1.58
CA GLU A 264 14.75 -7.88 0.84
C GLU A 264 14.03 -6.84 1.72
N PRO A 265 13.40 -7.17 2.87
CA PRO A 265 12.79 -6.16 3.73
C PRO A 265 13.78 -5.11 4.23
N LEU A 266 15.03 -5.50 4.51
CA LEU A 266 16.07 -4.54 4.93
C LEU A 266 16.44 -3.59 3.78
N LYS A 267 16.57 -4.12 2.56
CA LYS A 267 16.80 -3.31 1.37
C LYS A 267 15.65 -2.33 1.14
N ASN A 268 14.41 -2.81 1.19
CA ASN A 268 13.22 -1.98 0.98
C ASN A 268 13.16 -0.85 2.02
N LEU A 269 13.41 -1.16 3.30
CA LEU A 269 13.45 -0.16 4.37
C LEU A 269 14.54 0.90 4.13
N ASN A 270 15.69 0.51 3.59
CA ASN A 270 16.73 1.45 3.20
C ASN A 270 16.27 2.40 2.08
N GLU A 271 15.60 1.89 1.04
CA GLU A 271 15.08 2.72 -0.05
C GLU A 271 13.99 3.69 0.43
N LEU A 272 13.14 3.27 1.38
CA LEU A 272 12.19 4.18 2.04
C LEU A 272 12.91 5.34 2.73
N ALA A 273 13.90 5.04 3.57
CA ALA A 273 14.65 6.06 4.31
C ALA A 273 15.43 6.99 3.36
N LYS A 274 15.99 6.44 2.28
CA LYS A 274 16.72 7.18 1.25
C LYS A 274 15.80 8.14 0.47
N ALA A 275 14.63 7.67 0.04
CA ALA A 275 13.66 8.53 -0.63
C ALA A 275 13.23 9.70 0.26
N GLN A 276 12.96 9.43 1.55
CA GLN A 276 12.63 10.45 2.55
C GLN A 276 13.77 11.44 2.75
N LEU A 277 15.01 10.95 2.90
CA LEU A 277 16.19 11.79 3.10
C LEU A 277 16.40 12.76 1.93
N ILE A 278 16.28 12.26 0.69
CA ILE A 278 16.43 13.09 -0.52
C ILE A 278 15.40 14.22 -0.51
N TYR A 279 14.12 13.88 -0.29
CA TYR A 279 13.04 14.87 -0.23
C TYR A 279 13.27 15.96 0.82
N PHE A 280 13.57 15.55 2.07
CA PHE A 280 13.76 16.49 3.16
C PHE A 280 15.02 17.36 2.97
N THR A 281 16.07 16.82 2.38
CA THR A 281 17.29 17.58 2.05
C THR A 281 16.99 18.64 0.99
N THR A 282 16.34 18.27 -0.11
CA THR A 282 15.94 19.22 -1.16
C THR A 282 15.01 20.31 -0.63
N ALA A 283 14.08 19.96 0.26
CA ALA A 283 13.19 20.94 0.88
C ALA A 283 13.93 21.90 1.81
N ALA A 284 14.87 21.40 2.62
CA ALA A 284 15.69 22.23 3.49
C ALA A 284 16.55 23.22 2.68
N GLU A 285 17.18 22.75 1.60
CA GLU A 285 17.99 23.59 0.70
C GLU A 285 17.16 24.67 0.01
N ALA A 286 15.99 24.31 -0.54
CA ALA A 286 15.10 25.24 -1.22
C ALA A 286 14.57 26.32 -0.28
N LEU A 287 14.09 25.94 0.92
CA LEU A 287 13.58 26.89 1.90
C LEU A 287 14.68 27.76 2.51
N SER A 288 15.89 27.22 2.71
CA SER A 288 17.03 27.99 3.20
C SER A 288 17.39 29.13 2.24
N SER A 289 17.45 28.83 0.93
CA SER A 289 17.71 29.84 -0.09
C SER A 289 16.63 30.92 -0.12
N ALA A 290 15.35 30.54 -0.10
CA ALA A 290 14.25 31.51 -0.11
C ALA A 290 14.18 32.32 1.18
N GLN A 291 14.45 31.73 2.34
CA GLN A 291 14.44 32.44 3.62
C GLN A 291 15.50 33.54 3.65
N GLY A 292 16.72 33.27 3.15
CA GLY A 292 17.76 34.29 3.05
C GLY A 292 17.34 35.48 2.18
N ALA A 293 16.79 35.21 0.98
CA ALA A 293 16.31 36.27 0.09
C ALA A 293 15.15 37.07 0.70
N ILE A 294 14.22 36.41 1.37
CA ILE A 294 13.09 37.06 2.05
C ILE A 294 13.55 37.89 3.24
N GLU A 295 14.55 37.45 3.99
CA GLU A 295 15.13 38.20 5.11
C GLU A 295 15.76 39.50 4.63
N GLU A 296 16.54 39.47 3.54
CA GLU A 296 17.10 40.68 2.93
C GLU A 296 15.99 41.67 2.51
N LEU A 297 14.93 41.17 1.87
CA LEU A 297 13.76 41.99 1.50
C LEU A 297 13.05 42.56 2.73
N SER A 298 12.95 41.80 3.82
CA SER A 298 12.33 42.23 5.08
C SER A 298 13.12 43.37 5.73
N VAL A 299 14.44 43.22 5.86
CA VAL A 299 15.32 44.26 6.42
C VAL A 299 15.25 45.54 5.57
N ALA A 300 15.25 45.41 4.25
CA ALA A 300 15.11 46.56 3.35
C ALA A 300 13.75 47.26 3.53
N ALA A 301 12.65 46.51 3.67
CA ALA A 301 11.31 47.05 3.90
C ALA A 301 11.24 47.81 5.23
N GLU A 302 11.78 47.25 6.31
CA GLU A 302 11.83 47.90 7.62
C GLU A 302 12.65 49.19 7.59
N GLY A 303 13.79 49.18 6.91
CA GLY A 303 14.64 50.35 6.78
C GLY A 303 13.94 51.53 6.10
N GLU A 304 13.20 51.28 5.02
CA GLU A 304 12.39 52.29 4.34
C GLU A 304 11.21 52.77 5.19
N TYR A 305 10.53 51.85 5.88
CA TYR A 305 9.42 52.19 6.76
C TYR A 305 9.84 53.08 7.93
N ARG A 306 11.02 52.86 8.52
CA ARG A 306 11.55 53.72 9.58
C ARG A 306 11.90 55.11 9.04
N LYS A 307 12.63 55.17 7.92
CA LYS A 307 13.02 56.45 7.28
C LYS A 307 11.83 57.33 6.91
N SER A 308 10.71 56.75 6.49
CA SER A 308 9.51 57.52 6.12
C SER A 308 8.77 58.13 7.32
N ARG A 309 9.11 57.72 8.55
CA ARG A 309 8.48 58.18 9.80
C ARG A 309 9.36 59.09 10.66
N ASP A 310 10.64 59.22 10.31
CA ASP A 310 11.60 60.12 10.95
C ASP A 310 11.58 61.55 10.35
N HIS A 311 10.62 61.82 9.45
CA HIS A 311 10.31 63.12 8.86
C HIS A 311 8.93 63.62 9.33
#